data_AF-A0A968WAA6-F1
#
_entry.id   AF-A0A968WAA6-F1
#
_cell.length_a   1.000
_cell.length_b   1.000
_cell.length_c   1.000
_cell.angle_alpha   90.00
_cell.angle_beta   90.00
_cell.angle_gamma   90.00
#
_symmetry.space_group_name_H-M   'P 1'
#
loop_
_entity.id
_entity.type
_entity.pdbx_description
1 polymer ?
#
loop_
_entity_poly.entity_id
_entity_poly.type
_entity_poly.pdbx_seq_one_letter_code
_entity_poly.pdbx_strand_id
1 'polypeptide(L)'
;MLRSAAISRHLSHLPQSEATYILSQYGFIKYVGCTNNLQRRMSHHKSQNKKIHFDSGSLLHWFSIRDPDLERELQRRLRPTLGTISIYQSLDSIPYIFRDFYLRKINYLIDSIPDDCQEASLVFNQIFGYYLILQKHSSRTYLEECLQWRIKCDAMRSLARRQRLREKAIA
;
A
#
# COMPACT_ATOMS: atom_id res chain seq x y z
N MET A 1 2.19 9.38 -1.39
CA MET A 1 1.88 10.18 -2.57
C MET A 1 1.97 9.27 -3.78
N LEU A 2 1.00 9.33 -4.68
CA LEU A 2 1.08 8.65 -5.98
C LEU A 2 2.17 9.31 -6.81
N ARG A 3 3.12 8.53 -7.32
CA ARG A 3 4.21 9.01 -8.19
C ARG A 3 3.91 8.61 -9.63
N SER A 4 4.43 9.38 -10.59
CA SER A 4 4.17 9.18 -12.03
C SER A 4 5.44 9.37 -12.85
N ALA A 5 5.63 8.57 -13.91
CA ALA A 5 6.75 8.69 -14.83
C ALA A 5 6.42 8.15 -16.23
N ALA A 6 6.98 8.77 -17.27
CA ALA A 6 6.99 8.20 -18.63
C ALA A 6 8.08 7.12 -18.72
N ILE A 7 7.70 5.88 -19.07
CA ILE A 7 8.58 4.72 -18.90
C ILE A 7 9.68 4.65 -19.97
N SER A 8 9.31 4.94 -21.22
CA SER A 8 10.18 4.76 -22.40
C SER A 8 11.52 5.49 -22.31
N ARG A 9 11.58 6.60 -21.56
CA ARG A 9 12.77 7.46 -21.44
C ARG A 9 13.53 7.30 -20.11
N HIS A 10 12.94 6.65 -19.10
CA HIS A 10 13.43 6.75 -17.71
C HIS A 10 13.51 5.43 -16.95
N LEU A 11 13.58 4.27 -17.62
CA LEU A 11 13.72 2.96 -16.94
C LEU A 11 14.91 2.90 -15.98
N SER A 12 16.05 3.50 -16.34
CA SER A 12 17.26 3.58 -15.50
C SER A 12 17.07 4.43 -14.24
N HIS A 13 16.09 5.33 -14.22
CA HIS A 13 15.83 6.25 -13.11
C HIS A 13 14.67 5.82 -12.21
N LEU A 14 14.03 4.69 -12.53
CA LEU A 14 12.99 4.14 -11.65
C LEU A 14 13.59 3.66 -10.34
N PRO A 15 12.86 3.79 -9.21
CA PRO A 15 13.37 3.36 -7.92
C PRO A 15 13.57 1.84 -7.87
N GLN A 16 14.66 1.42 -7.24
CA GLN A 16 14.91 0.02 -6.89
C GLN A 16 14.22 -0.34 -5.56
N SER A 17 12.93 -0.01 -5.46
CA SER A 17 12.13 -0.25 -4.26
C SER A 17 10.93 -1.11 -4.56
N GLU A 18 10.33 -1.61 -3.50
CA GLU A 18 9.00 -2.18 -3.54
C GLU A 18 7.95 -1.15 -4.01
N ALA A 19 6.96 -1.63 -4.76
CA ALA A 19 5.91 -0.79 -5.30
C ALA A 19 4.66 -1.59 -5.71
N THR A 20 3.50 -0.97 -5.52
CA THR A 20 2.23 -1.28 -6.18
C THR A 20 2.04 -0.22 -7.25
N TYR A 21 1.88 -0.65 -8.50
CA TYR A 21 1.95 0.21 -9.68
C TYR A 21 0.80 -0.03 -10.66
N ILE A 22 0.53 1.00 -11.44
CA ILE A 22 -0.48 1.06 -12.50
C ILE A 22 0.26 1.45 -13.77
N LEU A 23 0.14 0.64 -14.79
CA LEU A 23 0.67 0.88 -16.12
C LEU A 23 -0.48 1.30 -17.03
N SER A 24 -0.30 2.43 -17.71
CA SER A 24 -1.19 2.90 -18.75
C SER A 24 -0.44 3.06 -20.06
N GLN A 25 -1.17 2.96 -21.17
CA GLN A 25 -0.65 3.16 -22.52
C GLN A 25 -1.68 3.97 -23.32
N TYR A 26 -1.22 5.06 -23.93
CA TYR A 26 -2.06 6.02 -24.66
C TYR A 26 -3.25 6.54 -23.81
N GLY A 27 -3.01 6.72 -22.51
CA GLY A 27 -4.02 7.19 -21.57
C GLY A 27 -5.00 6.12 -21.08
N PHE A 28 -4.86 4.85 -21.49
CA PHE A 28 -5.72 3.75 -21.03
C PHE A 28 -4.98 2.84 -20.07
N ILE A 29 -5.63 2.47 -18.96
CA ILE A 29 -5.06 1.55 -17.99
C ILE A 29 -4.93 0.17 -18.66
N LYS A 30 -3.72 -0.40 -18.64
CA LYS A 30 -3.42 -1.72 -19.22
C LYS A 30 -3.16 -2.78 -18.16
N TYR A 31 -2.53 -2.39 -17.06
CA TYR A 31 -2.08 -3.35 -16.07
C TYR A 31 -1.96 -2.70 -14.70
N VAL A 32 -2.23 -3.49 -13.66
CA VAL A 32 -2.01 -3.14 -12.26
C VAL A 32 -1.27 -4.31 -11.63
N GLY A 33 -0.19 -4.04 -10.90
CA GLY A 33 0.60 -5.08 -10.26
C GLY A 33 1.38 -4.58 -9.06
N CYS A 34 2.00 -5.49 -8.32
CA CYS A 34 2.99 -5.15 -7.30
C CYS A 34 4.34 -5.87 -7.49
N THR A 35 5.41 -5.35 -6.88
CA THR A 35 6.76 -5.89 -7.00
C THR A 35 7.66 -5.44 -5.86
N ASN A 36 8.71 -6.22 -5.58
CA ASN A 36 9.78 -5.86 -4.64
C ASN A 36 10.80 -4.90 -5.27
N ASN A 37 10.85 -4.79 -6.60
CA ASN A 37 11.81 -3.93 -7.29
C ASN A 37 11.18 -3.40 -8.58
N LEU A 38 10.73 -2.15 -8.55
CA LEU A 38 10.00 -1.51 -9.64
C LEU A 38 10.85 -1.42 -10.91
N GLN A 39 12.10 -0.99 -10.81
CA GLN A 39 13.02 -0.91 -11.95
C GLN A 39 13.21 -2.27 -12.63
N ARG A 40 13.57 -3.31 -11.87
CA ARG A 40 13.78 -4.66 -12.41
C ARG A 40 12.50 -5.20 -13.06
N ARG A 41 11.34 -4.96 -12.44
CA ARG A 41 10.04 -5.39 -12.99
C ARG A 41 9.73 -4.71 -14.32
N MET A 42 9.94 -3.40 -14.43
CA MET A 42 9.70 -2.68 -15.69
C MET A 42 10.68 -3.13 -16.79
N SER A 43 11.95 -3.34 -16.45
CA SER A 43 12.95 -3.90 -17.39
C SER A 43 12.55 -5.29 -17.89
N HIS A 44 12.05 -6.16 -17.01
CA HIS A 44 11.56 -7.49 -17.37
C HIS A 44 10.35 -7.43 -18.31
N HIS A 45 9.40 -6.53 -18.06
CA HIS A 45 8.27 -6.33 -18.97
C HIS A 45 8.71 -5.88 -20.36
N LYS A 46 9.74 -5.01 -20.46
CA LYS A 46 10.31 -4.59 -21.75
C LYS A 46 11.01 -5.71 -22.52
N SER A 47 11.75 -6.59 -21.84
CA SER A 47 12.63 -7.57 -22.50
C SER A 47 12.03 -8.95 -22.69
N GLN A 48 11.16 -9.42 -21.79
CA GLN A 48 10.79 -10.84 -21.71
C GLN A 48 9.28 -11.11 -21.70
N ASN A 49 8.45 -10.12 -21.34
CA ASN A 49 7.02 -10.35 -21.17
C ASN A 49 6.19 -9.87 -22.38
N LYS A 50 5.95 -10.77 -23.34
CA LYS A 50 5.13 -10.45 -24.54
C LYS A 50 3.70 -10.00 -24.23
N LYS A 51 3.19 -10.23 -23.02
CA LYS A 51 1.81 -9.87 -22.63
C LYS A 51 1.64 -8.40 -22.26
N ILE A 52 2.70 -7.73 -21.84
CA ILE A 52 2.64 -6.33 -21.36
C ILE A 52 3.66 -5.53 -22.16
N HIS A 53 3.22 -5.06 -23.32
CA HIS A 53 4.03 -4.17 -24.15
C HIS A 53 3.78 -2.72 -23.76
N PHE A 54 4.85 -1.92 -23.70
CA PHE A 54 4.76 -0.49 -23.44
C PHE A 54 5.81 0.24 -24.28
N ASP A 55 5.45 1.45 -24.71
CA ASP A 55 6.15 2.26 -25.70
C ASP A 55 6.24 3.74 -25.24
N SER A 56 6.50 4.66 -26.17
CA SER A 56 6.58 6.10 -25.90
C SER A 56 5.30 6.69 -25.31
N GLY A 57 4.13 6.10 -25.57
CA GLY A 57 2.84 6.53 -25.04
C GLY A 57 2.50 5.97 -23.65
N SER A 58 3.43 5.30 -22.99
CA SER A 58 3.17 4.58 -21.75
C SER A 58 3.59 5.34 -20.49
N LEU A 59 2.69 5.39 -19.51
CA LEU A 59 2.90 6.03 -18.21
C LEU A 59 2.82 5.00 -17.09
N LEU A 60 3.73 5.14 -16.12
CA LEU A 60 3.75 4.38 -14.88
C LEU A 60 3.31 5.27 -13.74
N HIS A 61 2.37 4.79 -12.95
CA HIS A 61 1.98 5.40 -11.68
C HIS A 61 2.24 4.40 -10.54
N TRP A 62 2.73 4.83 -9.38
CA TRP A 62 3.02 3.89 -8.30
C TRP A 62 2.96 4.49 -6.89
N PHE A 63 2.71 3.60 -5.93
CA PHE A 63 2.92 3.82 -4.51
C PHE A 63 4.18 3.07 -4.06
N SER A 64 5.01 3.71 -3.24
CA SER A 64 6.24 3.12 -2.64
C SER A 64 5.94 2.15 -1.49
N ILE A 65 5.16 1.12 -1.77
CA ILE A 65 4.79 0.01 -0.89
C ILE A 65 4.43 -1.20 -1.76
N ARG A 66 4.79 -2.42 -1.37
CA ARG A 66 4.19 -3.62 -1.98
C ARG A 66 3.05 -4.15 -1.11
N ASP A 67 1.85 -4.06 -1.64
CA ASP A 67 0.65 -4.61 -1.01
C ASP A 67 -0.20 -5.36 -2.07
N PRO A 68 -0.21 -6.71 -2.06
CA PRO A 68 -1.01 -7.52 -2.98
C PRO A 68 -2.52 -7.34 -2.80
N ASP A 69 -3.00 -6.96 -1.61
CA ASP A 69 -4.43 -6.72 -1.38
C ASP A 69 -4.84 -5.38 -2.01
N LEU A 70 -3.98 -4.37 -1.88
CA LEU A 70 -4.15 -3.10 -2.57
C LEU A 70 -4.10 -3.28 -4.08
N GLU A 71 -3.20 -4.12 -4.61
CA GLU A 71 -3.19 -4.50 -6.03
C GLU A 71 -4.55 -5.05 -6.47
N ARG A 72 -5.10 -6.01 -5.71
CA ARG A 72 -6.42 -6.60 -6.01
C ARG A 72 -7.55 -5.56 -5.95
N GLU A 73 -7.56 -4.67 -4.96
CA GLU A 73 -8.56 -3.60 -4.88
C GLU A 73 -8.44 -2.63 -6.06
N LEU A 74 -7.23 -2.25 -6.45
CA LEU A 74 -7.00 -1.40 -7.62
C LEU A 74 -7.42 -2.11 -8.91
N GLN A 75 -7.10 -3.39 -9.10
CA GLN A 75 -7.56 -4.18 -10.24
C GLN A 75 -9.09 -4.23 -10.33
N ARG A 76 -9.77 -4.45 -9.18
CA ARG A 76 -11.22 -4.51 -9.09
C ARG A 76 -11.89 -3.17 -9.44
N ARG A 77 -11.32 -2.06 -8.97
CA ARG A 77 -11.84 -0.70 -9.18
C ARG A 77 -11.53 -0.16 -10.58
N LEU A 78 -10.33 -0.42 -11.09
CA LEU A 78 -9.80 0.16 -12.33
C LEU A 78 -9.96 -0.74 -13.56
N ARG A 79 -10.38 -2.00 -13.38
CA ARG A 79 -10.70 -2.98 -14.45
C ARG A 79 -9.77 -2.92 -15.68
N PRO A 80 -8.45 -3.14 -15.51
CA PRO A 80 -7.43 -2.88 -16.53
C PRO A 80 -7.58 -3.68 -17.83
N THR A 81 -8.27 -4.83 -17.82
CA THR A 81 -8.44 -5.71 -18.99
C THR A 81 -9.45 -5.21 -20.01
N LEU A 82 -10.29 -4.23 -19.68
CA LEU A 82 -11.31 -3.74 -20.60
C LEU A 82 -10.83 -2.62 -21.54
N GLY A 83 -9.65 -2.03 -21.29
CA GLY A 83 -9.09 -0.97 -22.14
C GLY A 83 -9.95 0.29 -22.27
N THR A 84 -11.03 0.41 -21.50
CA THR A 84 -12.04 1.48 -21.58
C THR A 84 -11.79 2.62 -20.60
N ILE A 85 -11.02 2.37 -19.53
CA ILE A 85 -10.85 3.35 -18.47
C ILE A 85 -9.62 4.22 -18.76
N SER A 86 -9.89 5.52 -18.92
CA SER A 86 -8.85 6.53 -19.00
C SER A 86 -8.14 6.68 -17.66
N ILE A 87 -6.81 6.64 -17.67
CA ILE A 87 -6.01 6.94 -16.48
C ILE A 87 -6.27 8.38 -16.03
N TYR A 88 -6.46 9.33 -16.95
CA TYR A 88 -6.68 10.73 -16.62
C TYR A 88 -7.98 10.96 -15.84
N GLN A 89 -9.03 10.20 -16.16
CA GLN A 89 -10.28 10.22 -15.39
C GLN A 89 -10.15 9.54 -14.02
N SER A 90 -9.12 8.72 -13.83
CA SER A 90 -8.91 7.94 -12.60
C SER A 90 -7.82 8.50 -11.69
N LEU A 91 -6.97 9.41 -12.18
CA LEU A 91 -5.80 9.89 -11.44
C LEU A 91 -6.18 10.53 -10.12
N ASP A 92 -7.24 11.33 -10.12
CA ASP A 92 -7.71 11.99 -8.91
C ASP A 92 -8.33 10.99 -7.93
N SER A 93 -8.95 9.91 -8.41
CA SER A 93 -9.62 8.91 -7.56
C SER A 93 -8.66 7.89 -6.94
N ILE A 94 -7.52 7.60 -7.59
CA ILE A 94 -6.56 6.58 -7.14
C ILE A 94 -6.02 6.85 -5.71
N PRO A 95 -5.62 8.08 -5.33
CA PRO A 95 -5.24 8.40 -3.95
C PRO A 95 -6.37 8.14 -2.93
N TYR A 96 -7.63 8.38 -3.31
CA TYR A 96 -8.78 8.08 -2.44
C TYR A 96 -9.01 6.58 -2.31
N ILE A 97 -8.89 5.81 -3.40
CA ILE A 97 -8.97 4.33 -3.35
C ILE A 97 -7.91 3.79 -2.38
N PHE A 98 -6.67 4.27 -2.49
CA PHE A 98 -5.57 3.90 -1.59
C PHE A 98 -5.91 4.21 -0.14
N ARG A 99 -6.37 5.44 0.14
CA ARG A 99 -6.68 5.90 1.48
C ARG A 99 -7.81 5.09 2.10
N ASP A 100 -8.93 5.00 1.40
CA ASP A 100 -10.14 4.33 1.88
C ASP A 100 -9.90 2.82 2.08
N PHE A 101 -9.04 2.21 1.26
CA PHE A 101 -8.63 0.82 1.43
C PHE A 101 -7.96 0.58 2.80
N TYR A 102 -6.98 1.41 3.19
CA TYR A 102 -6.31 1.26 4.49
C TYR A 102 -7.20 1.67 5.65
N LEU A 103 -8.04 2.69 5.51
CA LEU A 103 -9.01 3.07 6.54
C LEU A 103 -10.01 1.94 6.82
N ARG A 104 -10.48 1.21 5.78
CA ARG A 104 -11.32 0.02 5.99
C ARG A 104 -10.61 -1.09 6.75
N LYS A 105 -9.33 -1.35 6.44
CA LYS A 105 -8.51 -2.31 7.19
C LYS A 105 -8.37 -1.91 8.66
N ILE A 106 -8.14 -0.62 8.93
CA ILE A 106 -8.04 -0.07 10.28
C ILE A 106 -9.36 -0.25 11.03
N ASN A 107 -10.48 0.18 10.45
CA ASN A 107 -11.78 0.10 11.10
C ASN A 107 -12.13 -1.36 11.44
N TYR A 108 -11.92 -2.27 10.49
CA TYR A 108 -12.12 -3.71 10.73
C TYR A 108 -11.27 -4.23 11.90
N LEU A 109 -10.00 -3.82 12.01
CA LEU A 109 -9.14 -4.22 13.12
C LEU A 109 -9.59 -3.61 14.45
N ILE A 110 -10.04 -2.35 14.46
CA ILE A 110 -10.57 -1.70 15.66
C ILE A 110 -11.79 -2.47 16.18
N ASP A 111 -12.70 -2.85 15.28
CA ASP A 111 -13.91 -3.59 15.61
C ASP A 111 -13.63 -5.04 16.05
N SER A 112 -12.40 -5.53 15.86
CA SER A 112 -11.99 -6.91 16.16
C SER A 112 -10.81 -6.99 17.14
N ILE A 113 -10.59 -5.96 17.95
CA ILE A 113 -9.59 -6.01 19.03
C ILE A 113 -9.99 -7.10 20.03
N PRO A 114 -9.13 -8.12 20.28
CA PRO A 114 -9.40 -9.15 21.26
C PRO A 114 -9.17 -8.64 22.70
N ASP A 115 -9.76 -9.31 23.68
CA ASP A 115 -9.57 -8.99 25.10
C ASP A 115 -8.20 -9.43 25.64
N ASP A 116 -7.59 -10.45 25.02
CA ASP A 116 -6.25 -10.90 25.40
C ASP A 116 -5.21 -9.81 25.11
N CYS A 117 -4.44 -9.42 26.13
CA CYS A 117 -3.50 -8.29 26.03
C CYS A 117 -2.38 -8.54 25.00
N GLN A 118 -1.97 -9.80 24.81
CA GLN A 118 -0.89 -10.14 23.88
C GLN A 118 -1.39 -10.08 22.43
N GLU A 119 -2.56 -10.66 22.15
CA GLU A 119 -3.18 -10.57 20.82
C GLU A 119 -3.61 -9.13 20.49
N ALA A 120 -4.17 -8.40 21.46
CA ALA A 120 -4.53 -7.00 21.30
C ALA A 120 -3.31 -6.14 20.96
N SER A 121 -2.16 -6.39 21.60
CA SER A 121 -0.90 -5.72 21.25
C SER A 121 -0.54 -5.93 19.77
N LEU A 122 -0.73 -7.13 19.20
CA LEU A 122 -0.47 -7.38 17.78
C LEU A 122 -1.40 -6.54 16.89
N VAL A 123 -2.70 -6.52 17.20
CA VAL A 123 -3.70 -5.74 16.47
C VAL A 123 -3.37 -4.24 16.50
N PHE A 124 -2.99 -3.69 17.66
CA PHE A 124 -2.62 -2.28 17.80
C PHE A 124 -1.40 -1.93 16.93
N ASN A 125 -0.39 -2.80 16.90
CA ASN A 125 0.78 -2.61 16.03
C ASN A 125 0.41 -2.62 14.55
N GLN A 126 -0.54 -3.46 14.14
CA GLN A 126 -1.03 -3.48 12.76
C GLN A 126 -1.78 -2.19 12.40
N ILE A 127 -2.68 -1.73 13.28
CA ILE A 127 -3.40 -0.45 13.09
C ILE A 127 -2.40 0.71 12.96
N PHE A 128 -1.42 0.78 13.86
CA PHE A 128 -0.36 1.77 13.80
C PHE A 128 0.43 1.68 12.48
N GLY A 129 0.78 0.48 12.04
CA GLY A 129 1.45 0.24 10.76
C GLY A 129 0.66 0.80 9.57
N TYR A 130 -0.67 0.62 9.54
CA TYR A 130 -1.51 1.19 8.49
C TYR A 130 -1.59 2.73 8.55
N TYR A 131 -1.66 3.33 9.74
CA TYR A 131 -1.58 4.78 9.87
C TYR A 131 -0.24 5.34 9.40
N LEU A 132 0.88 4.66 9.67
CA LEU A 132 2.20 5.06 9.14
C LEU A 132 2.23 5.04 7.60
N ILE A 133 1.63 4.02 6.99
CA ILE A 133 1.49 3.95 5.53
C ILE A 133 0.68 5.13 5.00
N LEU A 134 -0.46 5.42 5.62
CA LEU A 134 -1.32 6.54 5.27
C LEU A 134 -0.60 7.89 5.44
N GLN A 135 0.09 8.11 6.56
CA GLN A 135 0.85 9.33 6.86
C GLN A 135 1.97 9.57 5.85
N LYS A 136 2.78 8.56 5.57
CA LYS A 136 3.85 8.62 4.55
C LYS A 136 3.29 9.01 3.18
N HIS A 137 2.03 8.68 2.91
CA HIS A 137 1.42 8.87 1.61
C HIS A 137 0.49 10.08 1.45
N SER A 138 0.18 10.82 2.52
CA SER A 138 -0.78 11.96 2.55
C SER A 138 -0.19 13.26 3.10
N SER A 139 1.13 13.32 3.23
CA SER A 139 1.93 14.51 3.58
C SER A 139 1.77 15.04 5.00
N ARG A 140 0.55 15.13 5.58
CA ARG A 140 0.32 15.57 6.99
C ARG A 140 -0.95 15.05 7.67
N THR A 141 -1.92 14.54 6.93
CA THR A 141 -3.28 14.28 7.46
C THR A 141 -3.32 13.33 8.66
N TYR A 142 -2.47 12.31 8.69
CA TYR A 142 -2.55 11.24 9.70
C TYR A 142 -1.48 11.30 10.80
N LEU A 143 -0.79 12.43 10.95
CA LEU A 143 0.29 12.53 11.93
C LEU A 143 -0.21 12.35 13.37
N GLU A 144 -1.36 12.95 13.69
CA GLU A 144 -1.93 12.89 15.04
C GLU A 144 -2.36 11.46 15.37
N GLU A 145 -3.03 10.78 14.45
CA GLU A 145 -3.45 9.39 14.60
C GLU A 145 -2.23 8.47 14.77
N CYS A 146 -1.15 8.70 14.03
CA CYS A 146 0.11 7.98 14.24
C CYS A 146 0.63 8.15 15.68
N LEU A 147 0.62 9.38 16.22
CA LEU A 147 1.08 9.64 17.58
C LEU A 147 0.19 8.97 18.63
N GLN A 148 -1.14 9.10 18.48
CA GLN A 148 -2.10 8.48 19.39
C GLN A 148 -1.98 6.96 19.39
N TRP A 149 -1.88 6.33 18.22
CA TRP A 149 -1.74 4.88 18.12
C TRP A 149 -0.39 4.36 18.61
N ARG A 150 0.69 5.14 18.46
CA ARG A 150 1.99 4.80 19.06
C ARG A 150 1.89 4.70 20.59
N ILE A 151 1.26 5.69 21.24
CA ILE A 151 1.06 5.69 22.70
C ILE A 151 0.26 4.45 23.13
N LYS A 152 -0.80 4.13 22.40
CA LYS A 152 -1.63 2.94 22.64
C LYS A 152 -0.83 1.63 22.50
N CYS A 153 0.02 1.51 21.47
CA CYS A 153 0.92 0.37 21.30
C CYS A 153 1.87 0.19 22.49
N ASP A 154 2.51 1.28 22.94
CA ASP A 154 3.47 1.23 24.05
C ASP A 154 2.79 0.84 25.37
N ALA A 155 1.58 1.37 25.62
CA ALA A 155 0.77 0.99 26.77
C ALA A 155 0.40 -0.51 26.75
N MET A 156 -0.08 -1.03 25.62
CA MET A 156 -0.47 -2.44 25.49
C MET A 156 0.71 -3.40 25.61
N ARG A 157 1.87 -3.07 25.04
CA ARG A 157 3.10 -3.88 25.23
C ARG A 157 3.51 -3.94 26.70
N SER A 158 3.41 -2.83 27.42
CA SER A 158 3.69 -2.77 28.86
C SER A 158 2.72 -3.63 29.68
N LEU A 159 1.44 -3.63 29.33
CA LEU A 159 0.43 -4.49 29.96
C LEU A 159 0.69 -5.97 29.69
N ALA A 160 0.87 -6.36 28.42
CA ALA A 160 1.17 -7.73 28.03
C ALA A 160 2.44 -8.26 28.72
N ARG A 161 3.49 -7.43 28.85
CA ARG A 161 4.71 -7.78 29.59
C ARG A 161 4.44 -8.05 31.06
N ARG A 162 3.67 -7.17 31.73
CA ARG A 162 3.33 -7.32 33.16
C ARG A 162 2.48 -8.57 33.40
N GLN A 163 1.53 -8.86 32.52
CA GLN A 163 0.72 -10.07 32.61
C GLN A 163 1.60 -11.34 32.53
N ARG A 164 2.48 -11.45 31.53
CA ARG A 164 3.43 -12.58 31.41
C ARG A 164 4.31 -12.75 32.64
N LEU A 165 4.76 -11.66 33.26
CA LEU A 165 5.58 -11.72 34.47
C LEU A 165 4.79 -12.24 35.67
N ARG A 166 3.50 -11.88 35.79
CA ARG A 166 2.61 -12.40 36.82
C ARG A 166 2.33 -13.89 36.63
N GLU A 167 2.01 -14.30 35.41
CA GLU A 167 1.76 -15.72 35.08
C GLU A 167 2.98 -16.59 35.44
N LYS A 168 4.19 -16.12 35.14
CA LYS A 168 5.44 -16.78 35.52
C LYS A 168 5.75 -16.81 37.01
N ALA A 169 5.16 -15.91 37.80
CA ALA A 169 5.36 -15.88 39.25
C ALA A 169 4.38 -16.77 40.02
N ILE A 170 3.28 -17.18 39.36
CA ILE A 170 2.23 -18.04 39.91
C ILE A 170 2.48 -19.51 39.54
N ALA A 171 3.11 -19.77 38.38
CA ALA A 171 3.54 -21.09 37.91
C ALA A 171 4.84 -21.55 38.57
#